data_AF-A0A1S8KN91-F1
#
_entry.id   AF-A0A1S8KN91-F1
#
_cell.length_a   1.000
_cell.length_b   1.000
_cell.length_c   1.000
_cell.angle_alpha   90.00
_cell.angle_beta   90.00
_cell.angle_gamma   90.00
#
_symmetry.space_group_name_H-M   'P 1'
#
loop_
_entity.id
_entity.type
_entity.pdbx_description
1 polymer ?
#
loop_
_entity_poly.entity_id
_entity_poly.type
_entity_poly.pdbx_seq_one_letter_code
_entity_poly.pdbx_strand_id
1 'polypeptide(L)'
;MRKMSVLIMGMVCVLMGCVSPENRQYTDPSTVTYEIEGADEITDQAEVEQAITVIKENLAAAQDRDIERYVATIVSGARADTRKELIPFFDAYELEHTILGIKVADQQPEQMLIKVLLQTVAIDQAPEADHYRDHVSETNYTLVKENQNWLIAESQVTENEFIKQKQ
;
A
#
# COMPACT_ATOMS: atom_id res chain seq x y z
N MET A 1 -38.13 18.02 -36.64
CA MET A 1 -38.35 18.44 -35.23
C MET A 1 -38.20 17.17 -34.39
N ARG A 2 -37.00 16.88 -33.84
CA ARG A 2 -36.56 17.19 -32.46
C ARG A 2 -37.60 16.63 -31.45
N LYS A 3 -37.32 15.60 -30.66
CA LYS A 3 -36.36 15.64 -29.55
C LYS A 3 -35.79 14.25 -29.20
N MET A 4 -34.48 14.27 -29.05
CA MET A 4 -33.60 13.34 -28.34
C MET A 4 -33.97 13.34 -26.85
N SER A 5 -34.10 12.16 -26.23
CA SER A 5 -34.14 12.01 -24.77
C SER A 5 -32.92 11.22 -24.33
N VAL A 6 -31.89 11.94 -23.93
CA VAL A 6 -30.81 11.45 -23.07
C VAL A 6 -31.33 11.62 -21.64
N LEU A 7 -31.34 10.56 -20.83
CA LEU A 7 -31.34 10.72 -19.38
C LEU A 7 -30.13 9.99 -18.81
N ILE A 8 -29.29 10.81 -18.19
CA ILE A 8 -27.96 10.60 -17.67
C ILE A 8 -27.95 9.50 -16.60
N MET A 9 -27.03 8.54 -16.80
CA MET A 9 -26.56 7.60 -15.80
C MET A 9 -25.81 8.38 -14.71
N GLY A 10 -26.32 8.35 -13.48
CA GLY A 10 -25.72 9.03 -12.35
C GLY A 10 -24.42 8.35 -11.92
N MET A 11 -23.31 8.75 -12.54
CA MET A 11 -21.97 8.52 -12.02
C MET A 11 -21.78 9.45 -10.84
N VAL A 12 -21.83 8.90 -9.63
CA VAL A 12 -21.41 9.62 -8.42
C VAL A 12 -19.89 9.71 -8.48
N CYS A 13 -19.39 10.78 -9.09
CA CYS A 13 -18.02 11.20 -8.90
C CYS A 13 -17.87 11.63 -7.44
N VAL A 14 -17.21 10.81 -6.63
CA VAL A 14 -16.73 11.25 -5.31
C VAL A 14 -15.67 12.29 -5.60
N LEU A 15 -16.08 13.56 -5.56
CA LEU A 15 -15.19 14.70 -5.57
C LEU A 15 -14.18 14.50 -4.44
N MET A 16 -12.89 14.50 -4.76
CA MET A 16 -11.78 14.67 -3.82
C MET A 16 -11.98 15.99 -3.09
N GLY A 17 -12.81 15.96 -2.05
CA GLY A 17 -12.88 17.01 -1.05
C GLY A 17 -11.62 16.94 -0.22
N CYS A 18 -10.96 18.07 -0.03
CA CYS A 18 -9.86 18.23 0.93
C CYS A 18 -10.31 17.70 2.30
N VAL A 19 -9.90 16.49 2.65
CA VAL A 19 -10.11 15.93 3.98
C VAL A 19 -9.09 16.59 4.90
N SER A 20 -9.58 17.28 5.92
CA SER A 20 -8.76 17.89 6.97
C SER A 20 -7.94 16.80 7.69
N PRO A 21 -6.65 17.03 8.00
CA PRO A 21 -5.68 16.01 8.42
C PRO A 21 -5.86 15.43 9.84
N GLU A 22 -7.07 15.50 10.43
CA GLU A 22 -7.28 15.13 11.85
C GLU A 22 -8.27 13.97 12.10
N ASN A 23 -8.89 13.36 11.08
CA ASN A 23 -9.94 12.33 11.35
C ASN A 23 -10.10 11.26 10.24
N ARG A 24 -9.11 10.39 10.03
CA ARG A 24 -9.33 9.14 9.25
C ARG A 24 -10.19 8.16 10.04
N GLN A 25 -11.20 7.60 9.37
CA GLN A 25 -11.96 6.46 9.87
C GLN A 25 -11.40 5.16 9.29
N TYR A 26 -11.56 4.07 10.03
CA TYR A 26 -11.28 2.72 9.54
C TYR A 26 -12.12 2.45 8.28
N THR A 27 -11.46 1.95 7.25
CA THR A 27 -12.09 1.48 6.02
C THR A 27 -12.15 -0.05 6.04
N ASP A 28 -13.34 -0.62 5.85
CA ASP A 28 -13.51 -2.08 5.78
C ASP A 28 -12.84 -2.63 4.50
N PRO A 29 -11.84 -3.53 4.62
CA PRO A 29 -11.11 -4.09 3.48
C PRO A 29 -12.01 -4.70 2.41
N SER A 30 -13.16 -5.27 2.79
CA SER A 30 -14.10 -5.91 1.86
C SER A 30 -14.86 -4.93 0.96
N THR A 31 -14.83 -3.64 1.32
CA THR A 31 -15.53 -2.57 0.59
C THR A 31 -14.59 -1.75 -0.30
N VAL A 32 -13.28 -1.99 -0.20
CA VAL A 32 -12.28 -1.19 -0.90
C VAL A 32 -12.23 -1.57 -2.38
N THR A 33 -12.41 -0.56 -3.21
CA THR A 33 -12.08 -0.59 -4.63
C THR A 33 -11.18 0.59 -4.94
N TYR A 34 -10.06 0.35 -5.61
CA TYR A 34 -9.19 1.41 -6.10
C TYR A 34 -8.81 1.15 -7.56
N GLU A 35 -8.52 2.24 -8.26
CA GLU A 35 -7.89 2.20 -9.58
C GLU A 35 -6.40 2.54 -9.42
N ILE A 36 -5.59 2.12 -10.39
CA ILE A 36 -4.18 2.53 -10.44
C ILE A 36 -4.14 3.91 -11.10
N GLU A 37 -3.87 4.95 -10.31
CA GLU A 37 -3.69 6.31 -10.82
C GLU A 37 -2.35 6.46 -11.53
N GLY A 38 -2.30 7.38 -12.50
CA GLY A 38 -1.14 7.59 -13.37
C GLY A 38 -1.18 6.78 -14.68
N ALA A 39 -2.28 6.07 -14.96
CA ALA A 39 -2.43 5.19 -16.12
C ALA A 39 -2.12 5.85 -17.48
N ASP A 40 -2.40 7.15 -17.64
CA ASP A 40 -2.12 7.88 -18.89
C ASP A 40 -0.62 8.13 -19.14
N GLU A 41 0.23 8.01 -18.11
CA GLU A 41 1.68 8.20 -18.16
C GLU A 41 2.47 6.88 -18.09
N ILE A 42 1.77 5.75 -17.88
CA ILE A 42 2.37 4.42 -17.85
C ILE A 42 2.84 4.05 -19.25
N THR A 43 4.12 3.71 -19.37
CA THR A 43 4.75 3.32 -20.63
C THR A 43 4.77 1.81 -20.84
N ASP A 44 4.76 1.03 -19.75
CA ASP A 44 4.62 -0.43 -19.77
C ASP A 44 3.73 -0.90 -18.60
N GLN A 45 2.47 -1.22 -18.92
CA GLN A 45 1.48 -1.67 -17.94
C GLN A 45 1.86 -3.01 -17.28
N ALA A 46 2.48 -3.92 -18.02
CA ALA A 46 2.81 -5.25 -17.51
C ALA A 46 3.93 -5.19 -16.47
N GLU A 47 4.88 -4.28 -16.66
CA GLU A 47 5.95 -4.01 -15.68
C GLU A 47 5.40 -3.35 -14.40
N VAL A 48 4.44 -2.44 -14.53
CA VAL A 48 3.73 -1.82 -13.38
C VAL A 48 2.98 -2.88 -12.58
N GLU A 49 2.23 -3.75 -13.25
CA GLU A 49 1.47 -4.81 -12.59
C GLU A 49 2.37 -5.80 -11.84
N GLN A 50 3.54 -6.13 -12.40
CA GLN A 50 4.55 -6.94 -11.71
C GLN A 50 5.10 -6.22 -10.47
N ALA A 51 5.48 -4.95 -10.59
CA ALA A 51 5.98 -4.16 -9.47
C ALA A 51 4.94 -4.02 -8.33
N ILE A 52 3.67 -3.77 -8.68
CA ILE A 52 2.56 -3.73 -7.71
C ILE A 52 2.35 -5.09 -7.05
N THR A 53 2.50 -6.18 -7.81
CA THR A 53 2.38 -7.55 -7.28
C THR A 53 3.43 -7.79 -6.19
N VAL A 54 4.67 -7.35 -6.39
CA VAL A 54 5.73 -7.46 -5.37
C VAL A 54 5.38 -6.70 -4.08
N ILE A 55 4.81 -5.49 -4.18
CA ILE A 55 4.32 -4.76 -3.00
C ILE A 55 3.22 -5.54 -2.28
N LYS A 56 2.25 -6.08 -3.02
CA LYS A 56 1.15 -6.88 -2.45
C LYS A 56 1.65 -8.14 -1.76
N GLU A 57 2.61 -8.84 -2.36
CA GLU A 57 3.25 -10.02 -1.78
C GLU A 57 4.00 -9.68 -0.49
N ASN A 58 4.69 -8.53 -0.47
CA ASN A 58 5.39 -8.03 0.72
C ASN A 58 4.42 -7.74 1.87
N LEU A 59 3.34 -7.00 1.59
CA LEU A 59 2.31 -6.68 2.58
C LEU A 59 1.61 -7.93 3.09
N ALA A 60 1.26 -8.85 2.20
CA ALA A 60 0.68 -10.12 2.60
C ALA A 60 1.66 -10.94 3.47
N ALA A 61 2.96 -10.94 3.14
CA ALA A 61 3.97 -11.64 3.94
C ALA A 61 4.10 -11.03 5.34
N ALA A 62 3.99 -9.71 5.46
CA ALA A 62 3.95 -9.03 6.75
C ALA A 62 2.71 -9.41 7.57
N GLN A 63 1.52 -9.46 6.94
CA GLN A 63 0.29 -9.91 7.60
C GLN A 63 0.39 -11.36 8.09
N ASP A 64 0.97 -12.25 7.27
CA ASP A 64 1.20 -13.65 7.61
C ASP A 64 2.36 -13.85 8.59
N ARG A 65 3.11 -12.79 8.92
CA ARG A 65 4.37 -12.81 9.68
C ARG A 65 5.42 -13.77 9.09
N ASP A 66 5.39 -13.95 7.76
CA ASP A 66 6.30 -14.82 7.02
C ASP A 66 7.55 -14.05 6.62
N ILE A 67 8.60 -14.14 7.45
CA ILE A 67 9.85 -13.41 7.21
C ILE A 67 10.57 -13.86 5.93
N GLU A 68 10.46 -15.13 5.55
CA GLU A 68 11.12 -15.63 4.34
C GLU A 68 10.45 -15.06 3.09
N ARG A 69 9.12 -15.07 3.06
CA ARG A 69 8.36 -14.46 1.96
C ARG A 69 8.56 -12.95 1.92
N TYR A 70 8.64 -12.30 3.08
CA TYR A 70 8.88 -10.86 3.17
C TYR A 70 10.24 -10.47 2.57
N VAL A 71 11.33 -11.12 3.00
CA VAL A 71 12.66 -10.74 2.50
C VAL A 71 12.91 -11.17 1.06
N ALA A 72 12.11 -12.10 0.52
CA ALA A 72 12.16 -12.47 -0.89
C ALA A 72 11.73 -11.32 -1.82
N THR A 73 10.87 -10.41 -1.35
CA THR A 73 10.36 -9.28 -2.15
C THR A 73 11.22 -8.03 -2.07
N ILE A 74 12.30 -8.04 -1.27
CA ILE A 74 13.22 -6.90 -1.12
C ILE A 74 14.60 -7.21 -1.72
N VAL A 75 15.34 -6.15 -2.04
CA VAL A 75 16.69 -6.22 -2.60
C VAL A 75 17.62 -7.08 -1.75
N SER A 76 18.47 -7.86 -2.41
CA SER A 76 19.33 -8.86 -1.77
C SER A 76 20.21 -8.30 -0.65
N GLY A 77 20.70 -7.06 -0.82
CA GLY A 77 21.55 -6.38 0.15
C GLY A 77 20.87 -6.03 1.48
N ALA A 78 19.53 -5.90 1.51
CA ALA A 78 18.80 -5.49 2.71
C ALA A 78 18.30 -6.67 3.57
N ARG A 79 18.24 -7.89 3.00
CA ARG A 79 17.54 -9.04 3.59
C ARG A 79 18.01 -9.42 5.00
N ALA A 80 19.32 -9.37 5.25
CA ALA A 80 19.88 -9.77 6.54
C ALA A 80 19.49 -8.79 7.66
N ASP A 81 19.58 -7.49 7.39
CA ASP A 81 19.26 -6.45 8.36
C ASP A 81 17.75 -6.37 8.60
N THR A 82 16.95 -6.41 7.52
CA THR A 82 15.49 -6.46 7.62
C THR A 82 15.00 -7.66 8.43
N ARG A 83 15.61 -8.84 8.25
CA ARG A 83 15.29 -10.02 9.05
C ARG A 83 15.52 -9.79 10.53
N LYS A 84 16.65 -9.17 10.88
CA LYS A 84 17.00 -8.88 12.27
C LYS A 84 16.00 -7.91 12.92
N GLU A 85 15.50 -6.95 12.16
CA GLU A 85 14.54 -5.94 12.64
C GLU A 85 13.10 -6.46 12.70
N LEU A 86 12.65 -7.22 11.69
CA LEU A 86 11.25 -7.63 11.58
C LEU A 86 10.88 -8.86 12.39
N ILE A 87 11.81 -9.78 12.69
CA ILE A 87 11.50 -10.93 13.56
C ILE A 87 10.90 -10.50 14.91
N PRO A 88 11.55 -9.63 15.71
CA PRO A 88 10.97 -9.20 16.98
C PRO A 88 9.69 -8.37 16.78
N PHE A 89 9.54 -7.67 15.65
CA PHE A 89 8.32 -6.94 15.33
C PHE A 89 7.14 -7.89 15.07
N PHE A 90 7.35 -8.97 14.33
CA PHE A 90 6.34 -10.01 14.08
C PHE A 90 5.99 -10.81 15.34
N ASP A 91 6.93 -10.97 16.28
CA ASP A 91 6.65 -11.54 17.59
C ASP A 91 5.74 -10.62 18.43
N ALA A 92 5.86 -9.30 18.26
CA ALA A 92 5.13 -8.30 19.04
C ALA A 92 3.76 -7.93 18.46
N TYR A 93 3.59 -7.95 17.14
CA TYR A 93 2.42 -7.39 16.47
C TYR A 93 1.87 -8.33 15.38
N GLU A 94 0.55 -8.46 15.34
CA GLU A 94 -0.20 -9.02 14.21
C GLU A 94 -0.99 -7.89 13.56
N LEU A 95 -0.63 -7.52 12.34
CA LEU A 95 -1.18 -6.36 11.64
C LEU A 95 -1.98 -6.78 10.41
N GLU A 96 -3.05 -6.06 10.13
CA GLU A 96 -3.76 -6.06 8.85
C GLU A 96 -3.28 -4.88 8.00
N HIS A 97 -3.00 -5.13 6.72
CA HIS A 97 -2.68 -4.09 5.75
C HIS A 97 -3.77 -4.03 4.68
N THR A 98 -4.28 -2.83 4.41
CA THR A 98 -5.29 -2.60 3.37
C THR A 98 -4.85 -1.48 2.45
N ILE A 99 -4.61 -1.82 1.17
CA ILE A 99 -4.32 -0.83 0.13
C ILE A 99 -5.61 -0.08 -0.20
N LEU A 100 -5.63 1.22 0.07
CA LEU A 100 -6.73 2.12 -0.22
C LEU A 100 -6.59 2.82 -1.58
N GLY A 101 -5.36 2.90 -2.10
CA GLY A 101 -5.07 3.54 -3.38
C GLY A 101 -3.65 3.28 -3.83
N ILE A 102 -3.44 3.28 -5.15
CA ILE A 102 -2.13 3.13 -5.79
C ILE A 102 -1.97 4.23 -6.83
N LYS A 103 -0.80 4.87 -6.84
CA LYS A 103 -0.41 5.81 -7.89
C LYS A 103 1.00 5.50 -8.38
N VAL A 104 1.16 5.32 -9.68
CA VAL A 104 2.48 5.26 -10.32
C VAL A 104 2.99 6.69 -10.45
N ALA A 105 4.09 7.00 -9.76
CA ALA A 105 4.66 8.35 -9.75
C ALA A 105 5.82 8.50 -10.75
N ASP A 106 6.58 7.43 -11.02
CA ASP A 106 7.61 7.39 -12.06
C ASP A 106 7.82 5.94 -12.52
N GLN A 107 8.09 5.77 -13.82
CA GLN A 107 8.37 4.49 -14.44
C GLN A 107 9.61 4.60 -15.34
N GLN A 108 10.64 3.84 -15.00
CA GLN A 108 11.86 3.65 -15.79
C GLN A 108 12.06 2.15 -16.06
N PRO A 109 12.89 1.74 -17.04
CA PRO A 109 13.08 0.33 -17.38
C PRO A 109 13.56 -0.57 -16.22
N GLU A 110 14.33 -0.01 -15.28
CA GLU A 110 14.95 -0.74 -14.15
C GLU A 110 14.57 -0.16 -12.77
N GLN A 111 13.72 0.87 -12.72
CA GLN A 111 13.29 1.52 -11.48
C GLN A 111 11.83 1.95 -11.58
N MET A 112 11.08 1.83 -10.49
CA MET A 112 9.72 2.35 -10.38
C MET A 112 9.49 3.02 -9.04
N LEU A 113 8.76 4.14 -9.06
CA LEU A 113 8.27 4.80 -7.86
C LEU A 113 6.76 4.65 -7.80
N ILE A 114 6.27 3.94 -6.78
CA ILE A 114 4.85 3.69 -6.56
C ILE A 114 4.46 4.27 -5.21
N LYS A 115 3.43 5.11 -5.21
CA LYS A 115 2.80 5.62 -3.99
C LYS A 115 1.63 4.73 -3.63
N VAL A 116 1.59 4.28 -2.39
CA VAL A 116 0.50 3.46 -1.86
C VAL A 116 -0.11 4.16 -0.68
N LEU A 117 -1.43 4.38 -0.75
CA LEU A 117 -2.21 4.79 0.40
C LEU A 117 -2.60 3.54 1.18
N LEU A 118 -2.06 3.38 2.38
CA LEU A 118 -2.07 2.12 3.12
C LEU A 118 -2.70 2.31 4.50
N GLN A 119 -3.80 1.61 4.77
CA GLN A 119 -4.31 1.44 6.12
C GLN A 119 -3.57 0.28 6.80
N THR A 120 -3.10 0.51 8.02
CA THR A 120 -2.53 -0.53 8.87
C THR A 120 -3.20 -0.51 10.23
N VAL A 121 -3.76 -1.64 10.63
CA VAL A 121 -4.42 -1.83 11.93
C VAL A 121 -3.84 -3.03 12.66
N ALA A 122 -3.75 -2.96 13.98
CA ALA A 122 -3.40 -4.15 14.78
C ALA A 122 -4.62 -5.06 14.97
N ILE A 123 -4.49 -6.32 14.60
CA ILE A 123 -5.47 -7.38 14.89
C ILE A 123 -5.18 -7.99 16.26
N ASP A 124 -3.90 -8.16 16.59
CA ASP A 124 -3.42 -8.64 17.89
C ASP A 124 -2.05 -8.02 18.23
N GLN A 125 -1.69 -8.03 19.51
CA GLN A 125 -0.38 -7.60 19.99
C GLN A 125 0.01 -8.33 21.27
N ALA A 126 1.30 -8.57 21.45
CA ALA A 126 1.82 -9.18 22.67
C ALA A 126 1.47 -8.32 23.90
N PRO A 127 1.19 -8.91 25.08
CA PRO A 127 0.80 -8.17 26.28
C PRO A 127 1.79 -7.09 26.73
N GLU A 128 3.08 -7.32 26.50
CA GLU A 128 4.19 -6.43 26.81
C GLU A 128 4.53 -5.44 25.69
N ALA A 129 3.93 -5.57 24.52
CA ALA A 129 4.15 -4.65 23.41
C ALA A 129 3.44 -3.32 23.65
N ASP A 130 4.09 -2.23 23.24
CA ASP A 130 3.45 -0.91 23.23
C ASP A 130 2.21 -0.94 22.34
N HIS A 131 1.16 -0.21 22.73
CA HIS A 131 -0.06 -0.14 21.94
C HIS A 131 0.21 0.34 20.52
N TYR A 132 -0.13 -0.50 19.54
CA TYR A 132 0.01 -0.12 18.14
C TYR A 132 -1.01 0.97 17.79
N ARG A 133 -0.54 2.01 17.11
CA ARG A 133 -1.39 3.13 16.70
C ARG A 133 -1.85 2.91 15.27
N ASP A 134 -3.08 2.41 15.15
CA ASP A 134 -3.77 2.26 13.87
C ASP A 134 -3.72 3.55 13.07
N HIS A 135 -3.42 3.42 11.79
CA HIS A 135 -3.19 4.59 10.95
C HIS A 135 -3.41 4.30 9.47
N VAL A 136 -3.53 5.40 8.72
CA VAL A 136 -3.38 5.39 7.28
C VAL A 136 -2.17 6.22 6.90
N SER A 137 -1.29 5.66 6.06
CA SER A 137 -0.11 6.32 5.56
C SER A 137 -0.14 6.49 4.04
N GLU A 138 0.54 7.52 3.55
CA GLU A 138 1.11 7.49 2.20
C GLU A 138 2.51 6.88 2.31
N THR A 139 2.75 5.81 1.57
CA THR A 139 4.03 5.11 1.53
C THR A 139 4.58 5.12 0.11
N ASN A 140 5.78 5.68 -0.05
CA ASN A 140 6.54 5.64 -1.30
C ASN A 140 7.36 4.36 -1.34
N TYR A 141 7.08 3.51 -2.32
CA TYR A 141 7.89 2.34 -2.64
C TYR A 141 8.79 2.64 -3.82
N THR A 142 10.10 2.51 -3.61
CA THR A 142 11.09 2.47 -4.69
C THR A 142 11.38 1.02 -5.00
N LEU A 143 11.06 0.58 -6.22
CA LEU A 143 11.39 -0.75 -6.72
C LEU A 143 12.51 -0.66 -7.75
N VAL A 144 13.37 -1.67 -7.77
CA VAL A 144 14.45 -1.83 -8.74
C VAL A 144 14.48 -3.26 -9.27
N LYS A 145 15.05 -3.45 -10.46
CA LYS A 145 15.28 -4.80 -11.00
C LYS A 145 16.60 -5.39 -10.52
N GLU A 146 16.55 -6.53 -9.82
CA GLU A 146 17.71 -7.40 -9.61
C GLU A 146 17.49 -8.71 -10.36
N ASN A 147 18.42 -9.07 -11.25
CA ASN A 147 18.31 -10.29 -12.07
C ASN A 147 16.96 -10.41 -12.81
N GLN A 148 16.48 -9.29 -13.38
CA GLN A 148 15.20 -9.18 -14.09
C GLN A 148 13.93 -9.32 -13.23
N ASN A 149 14.06 -9.37 -11.90
CA ASN A 149 12.90 -9.37 -10.99
C ASN A 149 12.79 -8.02 -10.27
N TRP A 150 11.59 -7.47 -10.21
CA TRP A 150 11.31 -6.32 -9.36
C TRP A 150 11.47 -6.68 -7.89
N LEU A 151 12.16 -5.82 -7.13
CA LEU A 151 12.33 -5.93 -5.70
C LEU A 151 12.19 -4.54 -5.08
N ILE A 152 11.67 -4.49 -3.86
CA ILE A 152 11.59 -3.27 -3.08
C ILE A 152 13.00 -2.92 -2.59
N ALA A 153 13.51 -1.78 -3.04
CA ALA A 153 14.77 -1.22 -2.55
C ALA A 153 14.55 -0.36 -1.31
N GLU A 154 13.41 0.35 -1.26
CA GLU A 154 13.06 1.26 -0.18
C GLU A 154 11.54 1.36 -0.03
N SER A 155 11.09 1.51 1.21
CA SER A 155 9.73 1.89 1.56
C SER A 155 9.80 3.03 2.57
N GLN A 156 9.22 4.18 2.22
CA GLN A 156 9.24 5.38 3.05
C GLN A 156 7.83 5.89 3.29
N VAL A 157 7.43 5.96 4.55
CA VAL A 157 6.20 6.65 4.96
C VAL A 157 6.43 8.15 4.87
N THR A 158 5.65 8.84 4.04
CA THR A 158 5.75 10.29 3.82
C THR A 158 4.69 11.07 4.58
N GLU A 159 3.51 10.49 4.73
CA GLU A 159 2.39 11.05 5.48
C GLU A 159 1.77 9.98 6.35
N ASN A 160 1.25 10.37 7.51
CA ASN A 160 0.63 9.44 8.45
C ASN A 160 -0.51 10.11 9.22
N GLU A 161 -1.69 9.49 9.21
CA GLU A 161 -2.89 9.94 9.89
C GLU A 161 -3.45 8.81 10.77
N PHE A 162 -3.59 9.04 12.06
CA PHE A 162 -4.10 8.02 12.99
C PHE A 162 -5.60 7.81 12.85
N ILE A 163 -6.02 6.54 12.94
CA ILE A 163 -7.42 6.14 12.92
C ILE A 163 -8.00 6.30 14.33
N LYS A 164 -9.19 6.93 14.43
CA LYS A 164 -9.93 6.92 15.70
C LYS A 164 -10.39 5.50 16.00
N GLN A 165 -10.02 4.98 17.17
CA GLN A 165 -10.45 3.68 17.65
C GLN A 165 -11.98 3.55 17.55
N LYS A 166 -12.42 2.34 17.17
CA LYS A 166 -13.82 1.93 17.19
C LYS A 166 -14.34 2.13 18.62
N GLN A 167 -15.33 3.01 18.81
CA GLN A 167 -16.07 3.10 20.08
C GLN A 167 -16.84 1.81 20.36
#